data_AF-A0A482WR77-F1
#
_entry.id   AF-A0A482WR77-F1
#
_cell.length_a   1.000
_cell.length_b   1.000
_cell.length_c   1.000
_cell.angle_alpha   90.00
_cell.angle_beta   90.00
_cell.angle_gamma   90.00
#
_symmetry.space_group_name_H-M   'P 1'
#
loop_
_entity.id
_entity.type
_entity.pdbx_description
1 polymer ?
#
loop_
_entity_poly.entity_id
_entity_poly.type
_entity_poly.pdbx_seq_one_letter_code
_entity_poly.pdbx_strand_id
1 'polypeptide(L)'
;MKVSVRIHSEWIQIPCKEGATVSFLGEEAIGRYQRLRNFEFHGDKIQDIRRARGGVVLDPLDLVADVLDDNDFITVSLSSDVEKMPIIPEELKFLLDPLPNSFQPSDEFIFLDGSSLFIEDVHKLGKGAYKIKLTREAEENIMKSRALIEKILNENKVVYGITTGFGNFARTNIEKSKLEELQCNLIRSHAAGVGKPLSPERTRMLLALRINVLAKGYFNRSLQTMSKLIDAFNASCLSYVPEQGSVGASGDLAPLSHLALGLMGEGKMWSPSTGWGDATEVLAANGLTPMTLLAKEGICLINGTQLITSLGAEAVDRAETIARQADVIAALTLEVLKGTSRAFDSDIVFAERGEIISAGNFHGEYPAKALDYLAIGVHELASMSERRIERLVNPALSELPAFLVKDGGLNSGFMLAHCTAASLVSENKVLCHPSSVDSISTSAAQEDHVSMGCFAARKALQVVENVEHVLAIELLAACQAIEFLRPLKTTVPLEEVYNTVRSVVRPLDKDRFMSPDIESATKLLRENKIWSAVRHHIDYYHEPLELETRVFSPTAVMVGENQREPPKTSPQGSSKRKRNDSVNE
;
A
#
# COMPACT_ATOMS: atom_id res chain seq x y z
N MET A 1 -49.08 -13.13 21.77
CA MET A 1 -47.62 -12.87 21.74
C MET A 1 -47.32 -11.78 20.71
N LYS A 2 -46.27 -11.00 20.88
CA LYS A 2 -45.77 -10.04 19.88
C LYS A 2 -44.35 -10.42 19.50
N VAL A 3 -44.08 -10.53 18.22
CA VAL A 3 -42.74 -10.83 17.70
C VAL A 3 -42.25 -9.66 16.85
N SER A 4 -40.98 -9.30 17.01
CA SER A 4 -40.33 -8.27 16.19
C SER A 4 -39.67 -8.93 14.99
N VAL A 5 -40.15 -8.60 13.80
CA VAL A 5 -39.73 -9.23 12.55
C VAL A 5 -38.96 -8.22 11.72
N ARG A 6 -37.74 -8.56 11.34
CA ARG A 6 -36.91 -7.78 10.45
C ARG A 6 -37.07 -8.25 9.01
N ILE A 7 -37.37 -7.32 8.11
CA ILE A 7 -37.29 -7.50 6.66
C ILE A 7 -36.34 -6.41 6.13
N HIS A 8 -35.26 -6.81 5.46
CA HIS A 8 -34.16 -5.92 5.07
C HIS A 8 -33.64 -5.05 6.24
N SER A 9 -33.88 -3.73 6.23
CA SER A 9 -33.46 -2.77 7.27
C SER A 9 -34.57 -2.34 8.23
N GLU A 10 -35.78 -2.88 8.10
CA GLU A 10 -36.96 -2.42 8.83
C GLU A 10 -37.44 -3.45 9.85
N TRP A 11 -37.92 -2.97 10.99
CA TRP A 11 -38.50 -3.80 12.05
C TRP A 11 -40.01 -3.59 12.12
N ILE A 12 -40.76 -4.69 12.05
CA ILE A 12 -42.22 -4.70 12.12
C ILE A 12 -42.64 -5.57 13.28
N GLN A 13 -43.49 -5.04 14.17
CA GLN A 13 -44.05 -5.82 15.26
C GLN A 13 -45.33 -6.53 14.81
N ILE A 14 -45.36 -7.85 14.99
CA ILE A 14 -46.48 -8.70 14.57
C ILE A 14 -47.16 -9.30 15.81
N PRO A 15 -48.44 -8.95 16.06
CA PRO A 15 -49.23 -9.62 17.07
C PRO A 15 -49.63 -11.01 16.57
N CYS A 16 -49.12 -12.04 17.22
CA CYS A 16 -49.42 -13.43 16.95
C CYS A 16 -50.59 -13.90 17.81
N LYS A 17 -51.62 -14.45 17.16
CA LYS A 17 -52.75 -15.14 17.79
C LYS A 17 -52.35 -16.57 18.17
N GLU A 18 -53.13 -17.21 19.05
CA GLU A 18 -52.94 -18.63 19.37
C GLU A 18 -53.05 -19.49 18.09
N GLY A 19 -52.13 -20.45 17.95
CA GLY A 19 -52.04 -21.33 16.78
C GLY A 19 -51.35 -20.74 15.55
N ALA A 20 -50.74 -19.55 15.65
CA ALA A 20 -49.93 -18.99 14.56
C ALA A 20 -48.70 -19.87 14.27
N THR A 21 -48.40 -20.07 12.99
CA THR A 21 -47.18 -20.76 12.52
C THR A 21 -46.09 -19.77 12.13
N VAL A 22 -44.85 -20.26 12.03
CA VAL A 22 -43.71 -19.48 11.54
C VAL A 22 -43.96 -18.97 10.11
N SER A 23 -44.58 -19.78 9.24
CA SER A 23 -44.97 -19.35 7.88
C SER A 23 -45.94 -18.17 7.90
N PHE A 24 -46.98 -18.22 8.75
CA PHE A 24 -47.93 -17.13 8.91
C PHE A 24 -47.22 -15.83 9.30
N LEU A 25 -46.24 -15.94 10.20
CA LEU A 25 -45.51 -14.80 10.70
C LEU A 25 -44.67 -14.12 9.60
N GLY A 26 -44.04 -14.90 8.72
CA GLY A 26 -43.35 -14.38 7.54
C GLY A 26 -44.29 -13.72 6.53
N GLU A 27 -45.43 -14.34 6.22
CA GLU A 27 -46.42 -13.80 5.28
C GLU A 27 -47.06 -12.50 5.78
N GLU A 28 -47.44 -12.45 7.06
CA GLU A 28 -48.01 -11.24 7.68
C GLU A 28 -46.98 -10.11 7.75
N ALA A 29 -45.69 -10.43 7.94
CA ALA A 29 -44.60 -9.46 7.92
C ALA A 29 -44.48 -8.79 6.55
N ILE A 30 -44.47 -9.59 5.48
CA ILE A 30 -44.40 -9.10 4.11
C ILE A 30 -45.64 -8.26 3.77
N GLY A 31 -46.84 -8.73 4.12
CA GLY A 31 -48.07 -8.00 3.84
C GLY A 31 -48.15 -6.64 4.57
N ARG A 32 -47.53 -6.52 5.75
CA ARG A 32 -47.39 -5.22 6.44
C ARG A 32 -46.32 -4.35 5.82
N TYR A 33 -45.19 -4.93 5.44
CA TYR A 33 -44.08 -4.23 4.79
C TYR A 33 -44.54 -3.58 3.47
N GLN A 34 -45.28 -4.32 2.63
CA GLN A 34 -45.86 -3.82 1.37
C GLN A 34 -46.77 -2.62 1.58
N ARG A 35 -47.66 -2.69 2.58
CA ARG A 35 -48.59 -1.59 2.92
C ARG A 35 -47.87 -0.34 3.41
N LEU A 36 -46.76 -0.49 4.14
CA LEU A 36 -45.96 0.64 4.63
C LEU A 36 -45.17 1.33 3.53
N ARG A 37 -44.69 0.58 2.52
CA ARG A 37 -43.79 1.09 1.47
C ARG A 37 -44.48 1.39 0.14
N ASN A 38 -45.79 1.14 0.02
CA ASN A 38 -46.55 1.31 -1.22
C ASN A 38 -45.86 0.60 -2.42
N PHE A 39 -45.31 -0.58 -2.14
CA PHE A 39 -44.41 -1.31 -3.03
C PHE A 39 -45.09 -2.61 -3.50
N GLU A 40 -45.18 -2.83 -4.81
CA GLU A 40 -45.72 -4.06 -5.38
C GLU A 40 -44.66 -5.17 -5.39
N PHE A 41 -44.97 -6.28 -4.75
CA PHE A 41 -44.08 -7.43 -4.63
C PHE A 41 -44.35 -8.40 -5.77
N HIS A 42 -43.61 -8.27 -6.88
CA HIS A 42 -43.72 -9.20 -8.00
C HIS A 42 -42.76 -10.39 -7.81
N GLY A 43 -43.32 -11.53 -7.40
CA GLY A 43 -42.70 -12.85 -7.59
C GLY A 43 -41.61 -13.28 -6.60
N ASP A 44 -41.26 -12.44 -5.62
CA ASP A 44 -40.27 -12.77 -4.59
C ASP A 44 -40.88 -13.68 -3.50
N LYS A 45 -40.12 -14.65 -2.99
CA LYS A 45 -40.59 -15.66 -2.03
C LYS A 45 -39.78 -15.59 -0.75
N ILE A 46 -40.39 -15.96 0.38
CA ILE A 46 -39.66 -16.18 1.63
C ILE A 46 -38.70 -17.34 1.40
N GLN A 47 -37.41 -17.10 1.58
CA GLN A 47 -36.38 -18.13 1.49
C GLN A 47 -36.23 -18.86 2.82
N ASP A 48 -36.03 -18.11 3.90
CA ASP A 48 -35.97 -18.64 5.26
C ASP A 48 -36.38 -17.60 6.30
N ILE A 49 -36.69 -18.09 7.51
CA ILE A 49 -37.00 -17.28 8.69
C ILE A 49 -36.06 -17.73 9.80
N ARG A 50 -35.30 -16.79 10.37
CA ARG A 50 -34.24 -17.08 11.34
C ARG A 50 -34.40 -16.25 12.60
N ARG A 51 -34.00 -16.81 13.75
CA ARG A 51 -33.81 -16.00 14.96
C ARG A 51 -32.67 -14.97 14.73
N ALA A 52 -32.91 -13.71 15.08
CA ALA A 52 -31.91 -12.65 14.92
C ALA A 52 -30.69 -12.89 15.82
N ARG A 53 -30.89 -13.56 16.96
CA ARG A 53 -29.83 -14.00 17.87
C ARG A 53 -29.51 -15.48 17.59
N GLY A 54 -28.28 -15.76 17.17
CA GLY A 54 -27.79 -17.12 16.92
C GLY A 54 -28.09 -17.71 15.55
N GLY A 55 -28.89 -17.04 14.70
CA GLY A 55 -29.04 -17.37 13.27
C GLY A 55 -29.76 -18.69 12.96
N VAL A 56 -30.41 -19.29 13.95
CA VAL A 56 -31.12 -20.58 13.84
C VAL A 56 -32.32 -20.42 12.91
N VAL A 57 -32.41 -21.28 11.89
CA VAL A 57 -33.55 -21.37 10.95
C VAL A 57 -34.73 -22.02 11.68
N LEU A 58 -35.91 -21.42 11.53
CA LEU A 58 -37.16 -21.93 12.10
C LEU A 58 -37.93 -22.71 11.02
N ASP A 59 -38.52 -23.85 11.39
CA ASP A 59 -39.36 -24.61 10.45
C ASP A 59 -40.66 -23.83 10.19
N PRO A 60 -41.06 -23.62 8.93
CA PRO A 60 -42.29 -22.90 8.60
C PRO A 60 -43.58 -23.49 9.20
N LEU A 61 -43.58 -24.79 9.52
CA LEU A 61 -44.74 -25.50 10.08
C LEU A 61 -44.80 -25.46 11.62
N ASP A 62 -43.72 -25.03 12.28
CA ASP A 62 -43.70 -24.92 13.73
C ASP A 62 -44.69 -23.87 14.23
N LEU A 63 -45.31 -24.14 15.38
CA LEU A 63 -46.12 -23.16 16.09
C LEU A 63 -45.19 -22.11 16.70
N VAL A 64 -45.52 -20.84 16.49
CA VAL A 64 -44.71 -19.71 17.00
C VAL A 64 -44.56 -19.80 18.53
N ALA A 65 -45.57 -20.28 19.25
CA ALA A 65 -45.53 -20.45 20.71
C ALA A 65 -44.55 -21.53 21.19
N ASP A 66 -44.18 -22.49 20.34
CA ASP A 66 -43.27 -23.59 20.70
C ASP A 66 -41.80 -23.20 20.43
N VAL A 67 -41.58 -22.23 19.53
CA VAL A 67 -40.24 -21.90 19.01
C VAL A 67 -39.84 -20.44 19.17
N LEU A 68 -40.67 -19.57 19.75
CA LEU A 68 -40.37 -18.16 20.00
C LEU A 68 -41.03 -17.68 21.28
N ASP A 69 -40.36 -16.76 21.98
CA ASP A 69 -40.86 -16.10 23.18
C ASP A 69 -41.48 -14.71 22.86
N ASP A 70 -42.21 -14.13 23.83
CA ASP A 70 -42.78 -12.78 23.67
C ASP A 70 -41.67 -11.72 23.55
N ASN A 71 -41.75 -10.90 22.50
CA ASN A 71 -40.76 -9.89 22.07
C ASN A 71 -39.46 -10.45 21.48
N ASP A 72 -39.45 -11.71 21.05
CA ASP A 72 -38.32 -12.23 20.28
C ASP A 72 -38.11 -11.47 18.95
N PHE A 73 -36.86 -11.47 18.51
CA PHE A 73 -36.41 -10.83 17.27
C PHE A 73 -36.06 -11.89 16.24
N ILE A 74 -36.68 -11.80 15.07
CA ILE A 74 -36.41 -12.72 13.95
C ILE A 74 -36.17 -11.93 12.67
N THR A 75 -35.51 -12.56 11.70
CA THR A 75 -35.23 -12.01 10.38
C THR A 75 -35.85 -12.91 9.32
N VAL A 76 -36.53 -12.31 8.35
CA VAL A 76 -37.08 -12.97 7.18
C VAL A 76 -36.18 -12.64 6.00
N SER A 77 -35.62 -13.67 5.38
CA SER A 77 -34.80 -13.54 4.17
C SER A 77 -35.66 -13.80 2.94
N LEU A 78 -35.57 -12.93 1.93
CA LEU A 78 -36.29 -13.08 0.68
C LEU A 78 -35.39 -13.68 -0.41
N SER A 79 -35.97 -14.35 -1.40
CA SER A 79 -35.20 -14.91 -2.52
C SER A 79 -34.40 -13.84 -3.29
N SER A 80 -34.89 -12.59 -3.34
CA SER A 80 -34.16 -11.47 -3.94
C SER A 80 -32.99 -10.93 -3.10
N ASP A 81 -32.92 -11.27 -1.81
CA ASP A 81 -31.77 -10.93 -0.95
C ASP A 81 -30.51 -11.75 -1.32
N VAL A 82 -30.69 -12.90 -1.98
CA VAL A 82 -29.58 -13.73 -2.48
C VAL A 82 -29.01 -13.16 -3.78
N GLU A 83 -29.85 -12.54 -4.61
CA GLU A 83 -29.42 -11.90 -5.87
C GLU A 83 -28.81 -10.51 -5.66
N LYS A 84 -29.07 -9.87 -4.52
CA LYS A 84 -28.46 -8.60 -4.14
C LYS A 84 -27.34 -8.85 -3.13
N MET A 85 -26.13 -9.02 -3.67
CA MET A 85 -24.89 -8.86 -2.89
C MET A 85 -25.02 -7.67 -1.93
N PRO A 86 -24.57 -7.79 -0.67
CA PRO A 86 -24.75 -6.74 0.32
C PRO A 86 -24.10 -5.45 -0.18
N ILE A 87 -24.93 -4.41 -0.33
CA ILE A 87 -24.46 -3.03 -0.43
C ILE A 87 -23.67 -2.78 0.86
N ILE A 88 -22.37 -2.56 0.70
CA ILE A 88 -21.43 -2.19 1.75
C ILE A 88 -22.08 -1.09 2.61
N PRO A 89 -22.20 -1.24 3.94
CA PRO A 89 -22.65 -0.18 4.83
C PRO A 89 -21.85 1.09 4.54
N GLU A 90 -22.51 2.24 4.47
CA GLU A 90 -21.91 3.52 4.05
C GLU A 90 -20.68 3.91 4.92
N GLU A 91 -20.59 3.35 6.12
CA GLU A 91 -19.49 3.45 7.08
C GLU A 91 -18.18 2.74 6.62
N LEU A 92 -18.26 1.75 5.73
CA LEU A 92 -17.10 1.00 5.20
C LEU A 92 -16.50 1.60 3.92
N LYS A 93 -17.21 2.53 3.25
CA LYS A 93 -16.68 3.24 2.07
C LYS A 93 -15.46 4.11 2.39
N PHE A 94 -15.29 4.52 3.65
CA PHE A 94 -14.17 5.33 4.11
C PHE A 94 -12.96 4.53 4.62
N LEU A 95 -13.01 3.19 4.57
CA LEU A 95 -11.99 2.32 5.15
C LEU A 95 -11.23 1.44 4.15
N LEU A 96 -11.64 1.47 2.88
CA LEU A 96 -10.99 0.73 1.80
C LEU A 96 -10.56 1.77 0.77
N ASP A 97 -9.28 1.79 0.40
CA ASP A 97 -8.85 2.52 -0.79
C ASP A 97 -9.81 2.15 -1.93
N PRO A 98 -10.37 3.12 -2.66
CA PRO A 98 -11.23 2.82 -3.79
C PRO A 98 -10.41 1.97 -4.76
N LEU A 99 -10.79 0.70 -4.85
CA LEU A 99 -10.32 -0.19 -5.91
C LEU A 99 -10.44 0.56 -7.24
N PRO A 100 -9.45 0.49 -8.14
CA PRO A 100 -9.65 1.01 -9.47
C PRO A 100 -10.97 0.45 -10.03
N ASN A 101 -11.82 1.34 -10.56
CA ASN A 101 -13.16 1.03 -11.08
C ASN A 101 -13.15 -0.08 -12.16
N SER A 102 -11.97 -0.51 -12.62
CA SER A 102 -11.75 -1.68 -13.46
C SER A 102 -10.42 -2.32 -13.09
N PHE A 103 -10.45 -3.53 -12.51
CA PHE A 103 -9.31 -4.43 -12.50
C PHE A 103 -9.43 -5.34 -13.73
N GLN A 104 -8.55 -5.16 -14.72
CA GLN A 104 -8.45 -6.08 -15.85
C GLN A 104 -7.14 -6.85 -15.74
N PRO A 105 -7.18 -8.15 -15.40
CA PRO A 105 -5.97 -8.96 -15.31
C PRO A 105 -5.34 -9.07 -16.70
N SER A 106 -4.06 -8.72 -16.79
CA SER A 106 -3.26 -8.88 -18.01
C SER A 106 -3.12 -10.35 -18.40
N ASP A 107 -3.00 -10.63 -19.70
CA ASP A 107 -2.65 -11.96 -20.22
C ASP A 107 -1.14 -12.22 -20.28
N GLU A 108 -0.33 -11.21 -19.98
CA GLU A 108 1.12 -11.35 -19.89
C GLU A 108 1.55 -12.09 -18.62
N PHE A 109 2.61 -12.89 -18.75
CA PHE A 109 3.15 -13.68 -17.65
C PHE A 109 4.52 -13.17 -17.22
N ILE A 110 4.74 -13.11 -15.91
CA ILE A 110 6.07 -13.09 -15.31
C ILE A 110 6.42 -14.47 -14.77
N PHE A 111 7.68 -14.87 -14.93
CA PHE A 111 8.18 -16.15 -14.46
C PHE A 111 8.90 -15.98 -13.13
N LEU A 112 8.44 -16.71 -12.11
CA LEU A 112 9.04 -16.69 -10.78
C LEU A 112 9.96 -17.90 -10.59
N ASP A 113 11.17 -17.62 -10.12
CA ASP A 113 12.21 -18.60 -9.77
C ASP A 113 12.60 -18.54 -8.28
N GLY A 114 12.10 -17.54 -7.57
CA GLY A 114 12.41 -17.26 -6.17
C GLY A 114 13.63 -16.39 -5.95
N SER A 115 14.37 -16.00 -6.99
CA SER A 115 15.65 -15.29 -6.86
C SER A 115 15.74 -14.01 -7.69
N SER A 116 14.88 -13.83 -8.69
CA SER A 116 15.02 -12.78 -9.71
C SER A 116 13.86 -11.77 -9.72
N LEU A 117 13.09 -11.67 -8.62
CA LEU A 117 11.95 -10.76 -8.52
C LEU A 117 12.40 -9.40 -7.95
N PHE A 118 12.22 -8.32 -8.70
CA PHE A 118 12.57 -6.95 -8.29
C PHE A 118 11.37 -6.22 -7.66
N ILE A 119 11.63 -5.10 -6.97
CA ILE A 119 10.59 -4.26 -6.33
C ILE A 119 9.56 -3.80 -7.36
N GLU A 120 10.01 -3.36 -8.53
CA GLU A 120 9.17 -2.91 -9.64
C GLU A 120 8.19 -4.01 -10.11
N ASP A 121 8.65 -5.27 -10.14
CA ASP A 121 7.82 -6.41 -10.53
C ASP A 121 6.74 -6.69 -9.47
N VAL A 122 7.07 -6.57 -8.19
CA VAL A 122 6.11 -6.71 -7.08
C VAL A 122 4.98 -5.68 -7.21
N HIS A 123 5.33 -4.44 -7.51
CA HIS A 123 4.35 -3.37 -7.78
C HIS A 123 3.46 -3.65 -8.99
N LYS A 124 4.06 -4.06 -10.10
CA LYS A 124 3.33 -4.44 -11.32
C LYS A 124 2.38 -5.62 -11.04
N LEU A 125 2.81 -6.61 -10.26
CA LEU A 125 2.00 -7.74 -9.83
C LEU A 125 0.83 -7.31 -8.93
N GLY A 126 1.08 -6.39 -8.00
CA GLY A 126 0.06 -5.75 -7.16
C GLY A 126 -1.05 -5.10 -7.98
N LYS A 127 -0.66 -4.31 -9.00
CA LYS A 127 -1.56 -3.61 -9.93
C LYS A 127 -2.24 -4.53 -10.97
N GLY A 128 -1.90 -5.82 -11.01
CA GLY A 128 -2.49 -6.77 -11.95
C GLY A 128 -1.89 -6.77 -13.37
N ALA A 129 -0.71 -6.18 -13.55
CA ALA A 129 -0.05 -6.09 -14.85
C ALA A 129 0.46 -7.43 -15.38
N TYR A 130 0.63 -8.44 -14.52
CA TYR A 130 1.08 -9.78 -14.90
C TYR A 130 0.31 -10.88 -14.17
N LYS A 131 0.17 -12.01 -14.86
CA LYS A 131 -0.06 -13.34 -14.28
C LYS A 131 1.28 -13.98 -13.90
N ILE A 132 1.26 -14.93 -12.99
CA ILE A 132 2.43 -15.68 -12.54
C ILE A 132 2.49 -17.04 -13.24
N LYS A 133 3.70 -17.43 -13.64
CA LYS A 133 4.11 -18.83 -13.91
C LYS A 133 5.40 -19.14 -13.18
N LEU A 134 5.69 -20.42 -12.95
CA LEU A 134 6.99 -20.84 -12.45
C LEU A 134 7.97 -21.06 -13.60
N THR A 135 9.25 -20.84 -13.35
CA THR A 135 10.29 -21.39 -14.23
C THR A 135 10.35 -22.90 -14.11
N ARG A 136 10.76 -23.58 -15.18
CA ARG A 136 10.96 -25.05 -15.16
C ARG A 136 11.93 -25.47 -14.04
N GLU A 137 12.98 -24.69 -13.81
CA GLU A 137 13.94 -24.95 -12.74
C GLU A 137 13.27 -24.88 -11.35
N ALA A 138 12.41 -23.89 -11.11
CA ALA A 138 11.67 -23.80 -9.86
C ALA A 138 10.75 -25.01 -9.65
N GLU A 139 10.05 -25.45 -10.70
CA GLU A 139 9.22 -26.66 -10.65
C GLU A 139 10.04 -27.90 -10.29
N GLU A 140 11.19 -28.09 -10.96
CA GLU A 140 12.11 -29.20 -10.68
C GLU A 140 12.64 -29.16 -9.24
N ASN A 141 12.96 -27.98 -8.72
CA ASN A 141 13.42 -27.80 -7.34
C ASN A 141 12.31 -28.09 -6.31
N ILE A 142 11.06 -27.70 -6.61
CA ILE A 142 9.88 -28.05 -5.79
C ILE A 142 9.71 -29.57 -5.73
N MET A 143 9.73 -30.25 -6.88
CA MET A 143 9.56 -31.71 -6.97
C MET A 143 10.65 -32.45 -6.18
N LYS A 144 11.93 -32.06 -6.36
CA LYS A 144 13.06 -32.64 -5.63
C LYS A 144 12.91 -32.48 -4.12
N SER A 145 12.52 -31.29 -3.67
CA SER A 145 12.31 -31.01 -2.25
C SER A 145 11.13 -31.80 -1.68
N ARG A 146 10.03 -31.96 -2.43
CA ARG A 146 8.89 -32.75 -1.96
C ARG A 146 9.23 -34.24 -1.83
N ALA A 147 10.00 -34.80 -2.76
CA ALA A 147 10.44 -36.20 -2.70
C ALA A 147 11.22 -36.52 -1.41
N LEU A 148 11.99 -35.56 -0.89
CA LEU A 148 12.69 -35.70 0.39
C LEU A 148 11.72 -35.82 1.58
N ILE A 149 10.63 -35.06 1.59
CA ILE A 149 9.60 -35.15 2.64
C ILE A 149 8.91 -36.50 2.60
N GLU A 150 8.51 -36.95 1.42
CA GLU A 150 7.87 -38.27 1.26
C GLU A 150 8.79 -39.39 1.75
N LYS A 151 10.10 -39.29 1.47
CA LYS A 151 11.10 -40.22 2.01
C LYS A 151 11.15 -40.19 3.55
N ILE A 152 11.18 -39.01 4.17
CA ILE A 152 11.17 -38.86 5.64
C ILE A 152 9.91 -39.47 6.27
N LEU A 153 8.74 -39.24 5.66
CA LEU A 153 7.45 -39.76 6.10
C LEU A 153 7.31 -41.27 5.91
N ASN A 154 8.01 -41.86 4.94
CA ASN A 154 8.03 -43.30 4.72
C ASN A 154 9.02 -44.01 5.65
N GLU A 155 10.10 -43.32 6.05
CA GLU A 155 11.09 -43.83 7.01
C GLU A 155 10.67 -43.61 8.49
N ASN A 156 9.51 -43.00 8.76
CA ASN A 156 9.01 -42.65 10.11
C ASN A 156 10.03 -41.87 10.97
N LYS A 157 10.84 -41.01 10.34
CA LYS A 157 11.82 -40.19 11.05
C LYS A 157 11.15 -39.02 11.78
N VAL A 158 11.57 -38.76 13.02
CA VAL A 158 11.08 -37.62 13.80
C VAL A 158 11.77 -36.34 13.33
N VAL A 159 11.04 -35.45 12.67
CA VAL A 159 11.57 -34.18 12.14
C VAL A 159 10.63 -33.02 12.43
N TYR A 160 11.20 -31.91 12.92
CA TYR A 160 10.47 -30.70 13.31
C TYR A 160 9.55 -30.17 12.20
N GLY A 161 8.28 -29.93 12.54
CA GLY A 161 7.27 -29.39 11.63
C GLY A 161 6.86 -30.33 10.48
N ILE A 162 7.36 -31.57 10.48
CA ILE A 162 6.99 -32.63 9.54
C ILE A 162 6.19 -33.71 10.26
N THR A 163 6.75 -34.27 11.35
CA THR A 163 6.10 -35.31 12.17
C THR A 163 5.90 -34.89 13.62
N THR A 164 6.18 -33.62 13.95
CA THR A 164 6.05 -33.07 15.30
C THR A 164 5.14 -31.84 15.30
N GLY A 165 4.72 -31.41 16.49
CA GLY A 165 4.09 -30.10 16.69
C GLY A 165 5.03 -28.91 16.41
N PHE A 166 4.54 -27.70 16.68
CA PHE A 166 5.22 -26.43 16.39
C PHE A 166 5.55 -25.63 17.67
N GLY A 167 6.57 -24.77 17.62
CA GLY A 167 6.95 -23.91 18.74
C GLY A 167 7.23 -24.73 20.02
N ASN A 168 6.55 -24.40 21.12
CA ASN A 168 6.69 -25.12 22.39
C ASN A 168 6.32 -26.62 22.30
N PHE A 169 5.53 -27.01 21.29
CA PHE A 169 5.14 -28.40 21.05
C PHE A 169 6.05 -29.13 20.05
N ALA A 170 7.24 -28.58 19.74
CA ALA A 170 8.22 -29.14 18.80
C ALA A 170 8.66 -30.58 19.11
N ARG A 171 8.51 -31.03 20.36
CA ARG A 171 8.89 -32.39 20.82
C ARG A 171 7.73 -33.38 20.85
N THR A 172 6.51 -32.95 20.58
CA THR A 172 5.33 -33.80 20.57
C THR A 172 5.24 -34.52 19.23
N ASN A 173 5.34 -35.85 19.22
CA ASN A 173 5.21 -36.67 18.02
C ASN A 173 3.74 -36.74 17.57
N ILE A 174 3.50 -36.64 16.26
CA ILE A 174 2.16 -36.62 15.66
C ILE A 174 2.02 -37.81 14.72
N GLU A 175 0.91 -38.53 14.87
CA GLU A 175 0.57 -39.67 14.01
C GLU A 175 0.39 -39.22 12.55
N LYS A 176 0.82 -40.05 11.60
CA LYS A 176 0.76 -39.75 10.16
C LYS A 176 -0.65 -39.38 9.67
N SER A 177 -1.68 -40.02 10.24
CA SER A 177 -3.10 -39.76 9.95
C SER A 177 -3.58 -38.37 10.38
N LYS A 178 -2.89 -37.72 11.33
CA LYS A 178 -3.25 -36.40 11.86
C LYS A 178 -2.44 -35.25 11.27
N LEU A 179 -1.52 -35.53 10.35
CA LEU A 179 -0.60 -34.50 9.83
C LEU A 179 -1.30 -33.43 8.99
N GLU A 180 -2.33 -33.80 8.22
CA GLU A 180 -3.15 -32.83 7.48
C GLU A 180 -3.95 -31.96 8.46
N GLU A 181 -4.62 -32.58 9.43
CA GLU A 181 -5.37 -31.88 10.47
C GLU A 181 -4.47 -30.90 11.24
N LEU A 182 -3.24 -31.32 11.57
CA LEU A 182 -2.23 -30.48 12.21
C LEU A 182 -1.93 -29.22 11.37
N GLN A 183 -1.81 -29.34 10.05
CA GLN A 183 -1.57 -28.16 9.20
C GLN A 183 -2.77 -27.23 9.17
N CYS A 184 -3.98 -27.77 9.03
CA CYS A 184 -5.20 -26.95 9.02
C CYS A 184 -5.42 -26.24 10.37
N ASN A 185 -5.20 -26.95 11.48
CA ASN A 185 -5.30 -26.38 12.83
C ASN A 185 -4.23 -25.31 13.08
N LEU A 186 -3.02 -25.47 12.51
CA LEU A 186 -2.00 -24.42 12.55
C LEU A 186 -2.51 -23.14 11.88
N ILE A 187 -3.01 -23.22 10.64
CA ILE A 187 -3.53 -22.05 9.92
C ILE A 187 -4.67 -21.38 10.70
N ARG A 188 -5.67 -22.15 11.12
CA ARG A 188 -6.84 -21.63 11.85
C ARG A 188 -6.45 -20.95 13.16
N SER A 189 -5.59 -21.58 13.95
CA SER A 189 -5.17 -21.01 15.25
C SER A 189 -4.27 -19.79 15.11
N HIS A 190 -3.50 -19.69 14.02
CA HIS A 190 -2.58 -18.58 13.79
C HIS A 190 -3.23 -17.42 13.03
N ALA A 191 -4.40 -17.61 12.40
CA ALA A 191 -5.21 -16.55 11.78
C ALA A 191 -5.89 -15.65 12.83
N ALA A 192 -5.08 -15.08 13.73
CA ALA A 192 -5.50 -14.24 14.85
C ALA A 192 -5.23 -12.73 14.62
N GLY A 193 -4.93 -12.34 13.38
CA GLY A 193 -4.74 -10.94 13.00
C GLY A 193 -6.02 -10.11 13.17
N VAL A 194 -5.84 -8.81 13.42
CA VAL A 194 -6.91 -7.83 13.64
C VAL A 194 -6.67 -6.52 12.87
N GLY A 195 -7.61 -5.59 12.93
CA GLY A 195 -7.52 -4.30 12.26
C GLY A 195 -8.11 -4.30 10.85
N LYS A 196 -7.81 -3.26 10.08
CA LYS A 196 -8.30 -3.10 8.71
C LYS A 196 -7.70 -4.18 7.80
N PRO A 197 -8.43 -4.67 6.79
CA PRO A 197 -7.84 -5.55 5.80
C PRO A 197 -6.86 -4.79 4.91
N LEU A 198 -5.85 -5.50 4.41
CA LEU A 198 -5.02 -5.02 3.32
C LEU A 198 -5.88 -4.74 2.08
N SER A 199 -5.48 -3.73 1.29
CA SER A 199 -6.08 -3.49 -0.01
C SER A 199 -5.81 -4.68 -0.94
N PRO A 200 -6.68 -4.95 -1.94
CA PRO A 200 -6.43 -5.99 -2.94
C PRO A 200 -5.05 -5.90 -3.60
N GLU A 201 -4.55 -4.70 -3.90
CA GLU A 201 -3.20 -4.52 -4.45
C GLU A 201 -2.12 -5.03 -3.48
N ARG A 202 -2.18 -4.64 -2.20
CA ARG A 202 -1.24 -5.09 -1.16
C ARG A 202 -1.36 -6.59 -0.89
N THR A 203 -2.57 -7.16 -0.92
CA THR A 203 -2.78 -8.60 -0.80
C THR A 203 -2.21 -9.37 -1.99
N ARG A 204 -2.30 -8.82 -3.22
CA ARG A 204 -1.64 -9.38 -4.40
C ARG A 204 -0.13 -9.35 -4.26
N MET A 205 0.45 -8.24 -3.82
CA MET A 205 1.90 -8.14 -3.56
C MET A 205 2.37 -9.18 -2.54
N LEU A 206 1.62 -9.32 -1.43
CA LEU A 206 1.88 -10.31 -0.38
C LEU A 206 1.86 -11.75 -0.95
N LEU A 207 0.81 -12.09 -1.72
CA LEU A 207 0.67 -13.41 -2.33
C LEU A 207 1.77 -13.69 -3.36
N ALA A 208 2.10 -12.71 -4.21
CA ALA A 208 3.19 -12.82 -5.17
C ALA A 208 4.55 -13.08 -4.50
N LEU A 209 4.88 -12.32 -3.45
CA LEU A 209 6.12 -12.54 -2.69
C LEU A 209 6.13 -13.90 -2.00
N ARG A 210 4.98 -14.35 -1.48
CA ARG A 210 4.86 -15.70 -0.91
C ARG A 210 5.12 -16.76 -1.96
N ILE A 211 4.49 -16.67 -3.13
CA ILE A 211 4.72 -17.59 -4.26
C ILE A 211 6.20 -17.58 -4.66
N ASN A 212 6.83 -16.40 -4.76
CA ASN A 212 8.24 -16.28 -5.13
C ASN A 212 9.17 -16.96 -4.11
N VAL A 213 8.99 -16.72 -2.81
CA VAL A 213 9.78 -17.40 -1.78
C VAL A 213 9.56 -18.92 -1.82
N LEU A 214 8.31 -19.32 -2.06
CA LEU A 214 7.92 -20.70 -2.33
C LEU A 214 8.27 -21.17 -3.75
N ALA A 215 9.04 -20.45 -4.55
CA ALA A 215 9.58 -20.96 -5.81
C ALA A 215 11.03 -21.47 -5.63
N LYS A 216 11.78 -20.93 -4.65
CA LYS A 216 13.20 -21.28 -4.37
C LYS A 216 13.52 -22.77 -4.17
N GLY A 217 12.52 -23.60 -3.90
CA GLY A 217 12.69 -25.05 -3.76
C GLY A 217 12.82 -25.53 -2.32
N TYR A 218 13.31 -24.73 -1.37
CA TYR A 218 13.65 -25.21 -0.01
C TYR A 218 12.46 -25.46 0.94
N PHE A 219 11.26 -25.01 0.59
CA PHE A 219 10.08 -25.05 1.46
C PHE A 219 9.20 -26.30 1.27
N ASN A 220 9.68 -27.34 0.57
CA ASN A 220 9.17 -28.72 0.75
C ASN A 220 7.64 -28.94 0.53
N ARG A 221 7.02 -28.10 -0.30
CA ARG A 221 5.61 -28.13 -0.72
C ARG A 221 5.42 -28.93 -2.01
N SER A 222 4.19 -29.34 -2.28
CA SER A 222 3.81 -29.98 -3.54
C SER A 222 3.64 -28.96 -4.68
N LEU A 223 3.81 -29.43 -5.92
CA LEU A 223 3.46 -28.64 -7.11
C LEU A 223 1.96 -28.32 -7.16
N GLN A 224 1.11 -29.21 -6.62
CA GLN A 224 -0.33 -28.99 -6.55
C GLN A 224 -0.67 -27.76 -5.70
N THR A 225 -0.05 -27.66 -4.51
CA THR A 225 -0.22 -26.48 -3.63
C THR A 225 0.30 -25.21 -4.29
N MET A 226 1.41 -25.28 -5.01
CA MET A 226 1.93 -24.14 -5.78
C MET A 226 0.98 -23.73 -6.92
N SER A 227 0.42 -24.69 -7.66
CA SER A 227 -0.58 -24.40 -8.71
C SER A 227 -1.75 -23.65 -8.12
N LYS A 228 -2.34 -24.13 -7.01
CA LYS A 228 -3.50 -23.46 -6.39
C LYS A 228 -3.22 -22.02 -5.96
N LEU A 229 -2.02 -21.75 -5.43
CA LEU A 229 -1.61 -20.38 -5.09
C LEU A 229 -1.54 -19.48 -6.33
N ILE A 230 -0.95 -19.99 -7.41
CA ILE A 230 -0.78 -19.27 -8.68
C ILE A 230 -2.12 -19.08 -9.37
N ASP A 231 -2.98 -20.10 -9.37
CA ASP A 231 -4.32 -20.05 -9.96
C ASP A 231 -5.19 -19.01 -9.23
N ALA A 232 -5.16 -18.99 -7.89
CA ALA A 232 -5.83 -17.97 -7.10
C ALA A 232 -5.27 -16.56 -7.36
N PHE A 233 -3.94 -16.40 -7.45
CA PHE A 233 -3.33 -15.12 -7.80
C PHE A 233 -3.74 -14.64 -9.20
N ASN A 234 -3.73 -15.54 -10.19
CA ASN A 234 -4.05 -15.23 -11.58
C ASN A 234 -5.53 -14.89 -11.77
N ALA A 235 -6.42 -15.48 -10.95
CA ALA A 235 -7.84 -15.15 -10.89
C ALA A 235 -8.16 -13.93 -9.99
N SER A 236 -7.17 -13.36 -9.30
CA SER A 236 -7.38 -12.34 -8.26
C SER A 236 -8.36 -12.77 -7.17
N CYS A 237 -8.34 -14.05 -6.79
CA CYS A 237 -9.00 -14.51 -5.57
C CYS A 237 -8.08 -14.23 -4.38
N LEU A 238 -8.40 -13.20 -3.60
CA LEU A 238 -7.54 -12.64 -2.57
C LEU A 238 -8.14 -12.82 -1.18
N SER A 239 -7.39 -13.42 -0.27
CA SER A 239 -7.83 -13.61 1.12
C SER A 239 -8.01 -12.30 1.88
N TYR A 240 -8.92 -12.28 2.84
CA TYR A 240 -9.03 -11.22 3.83
C TYR A 240 -7.82 -11.28 4.77
N VAL A 241 -6.92 -10.30 4.68
CA VAL A 241 -5.69 -10.25 5.51
C VAL A 241 -5.71 -9.00 6.37
N PRO A 242 -5.88 -9.10 7.69
CA PRO A 242 -5.78 -7.96 8.61
C PRO A 242 -4.35 -7.42 8.72
N GLU A 243 -4.21 -6.10 8.88
CA GLU A 243 -2.90 -5.42 8.90
C GLU A 243 -2.15 -5.52 10.25
N GLN A 244 -2.80 -5.96 11.33
CA GLN A 244 -2.21 -6.04 12.68
C GLN A 244 -2.14 -7.48 13.19
N GLY A 245 -1.08 -7.79 13.95
CA GLY A 245 -0.89 -9.09 14.61
C GLY A 245 0.47 -9.73 14.39
N SER A 246 1.25 -9.30 13.39
CA SER A 246 2.64 -9.76 13.22
C SER A 246 3.61 -9.03 14.16
N VAL A 247 4.47 -9.81 14.80
CA VAL A 247 5.64 -9.34 15.59
C VAL A 247 6.97 -9.51 14.82
N GLY A 248 6.95 -10.14 13.65
CA GLY A 248 8.14 -10.32 12.80
C GLY A 248 9.24 -11.19 13.41
N ALA A 249 8.89 -12.19 14.21
CA ALA A 249 9.81 -13.11 14.91
C ALA A 249 10.19 -14.31 14.03
N SER A 250 9.30 -15.31 13.96
CA SER A 250 9.37 -16.48 13.08
C SER A 250 8.70 -16.24 11.71
N GLY A 251 8.57 -14.97 11.33
CA GLY A 251 7.80 -14.49 10.18
C GLY A 251 6.47 -13.79 10.54
N ASP A 252 5.76 -13.35 9.52
CA ASP A 252 4.45 -12.68 9.55
C ASP A 252 3.32 -13.70 9.73
N LEU A 253 3.39 -14.48 10.82
CA LEU A 253 2.56 -15.65 11.04
C LEU A 253 1.07 -15.35 10.94
N ALA A 254 0.56 -14.33 11.63
CA ALA A 254 -0.86 -14.03 11.64
C ALA A 254 -1.41 -13.57 10.27
N PRO A 255 -0.79 -12.57 9.60
CA PRO A 255 -1.20 -12.17 8.25
C PRO A 255 -1.10 -13.29 7.21
N LEU A 256 -0.02 -14.06 7.23
CA LEU A 256 0.15 -15.17 6.28
C LEU A 256 -0.78 -16.35 6.58
N SER A 257 -1.20 -16.53 7.83
CA SER A 257 -2.24 -17.51 8.18
C SER A 257 -3.60 -17.08 7.64
N HIS A 258 -3.94 -15.80 7.75
CA HIS A 258 -5.13 -15.26 7.08
C HIS A 258 -5.08 -15.40 5.55
N LEU A 259 -3.90 -15.22 4.95
CA LEU A 259 -3.68 -15.48 3.52
C LEU A 259 -3.99 -16.96 3.18
N ALA A 260 -3.42 -17.90 3.93
CA ALA A 260 -3.64 -19.33 3.73
C ALA A 260 -5.07 -19.78 4.04
N LEU A 261 -5.73 -19.16 5.02
CA LEU A 261 -7.10 -19.50 5.44
C LEU A 261 -8.10 -19.33 4.29
N GLY A 262 -8.05 -18.19 3.59
CA GLY A 262 -8.89 -17.95 2.41
C GLY A 262 -8.66 -18.99 1.31
N LEU A 263 -7.41 -19.35 1.05
CA LEU A 263 -7.06 -20.36 0.04
C LEU A 263 -7.51 -21.78 0.42
N MET A 264 -7.71 -22.06 1.71
CA MET A 264 -8.36 -23.27 2.24
C MET A 264 -9.89 -23.21 2.13
N GLY A 265 -10.46 -22.16 1.55
CA GLY A 265 -11.91 -21.96 1.46
C GLY A 265 -12.54 -21.50 2.77
N GLU A 266 -11.75 -21.06 3.75
CA GLU A 266 -12.23 -20.60 5.05
C GLU A 266 -12.10 -19.08 5.20
N GLY A 267 -13.04 -18.46 5.90
CA GLY A 267 -13.04 -17.01 6.09
C GLY A 267 -13.55 -16.26 4.87
N LYS A 268 -13.00 -15.07 4.60
CA LYS A 268 -13.45 -14.19 3.52
C LYS A 268 -12.40 -14.05 2.43
N MET A 269 -12.86 -13.90 1.19
CA MET A 269 -12.02 -13.55 0.05
C MET A 269 -12.68 -12.44 -0.77
N TRP A 270 -11.87 -11.79 -1.59
CA TRP A 270 -12.29 -10.84 -2.61
C TRP A 270 -11.94 -11.36 -3.99
N SER A 271 -12.78 -11.09 -4.98
CA SER A 271 -12.39 -11.17 -6.39
C SER A 271 -13.06 -10.06 -7.21
N PRO A 272 -12.56 -9.74 -8.42
CA PRO A 272 -13.19 -8.74 -9.28
C PRO A 272 -14.63 -9.08 -9.66
N SER A 273 -14.96 -10.37 -9.79
CA SER A 273 -16.29 -10.85 -10.18
C SER A 273 -17.27 -10.89 -9.03
N THR A 274 -16.79 -11.13 -7.79
CA THR A 274 -17.64 -11.37 -6.63
C THR A 274 -17.65 -10.24 -5.60
N GLY A 275 -16.67 -9.33 -5.64
CA GLY A 275 -16.38 -8.49 -4.47
C GLY A 275 -15.98 -9.35 -3.26
N TRP A 276 -16.16 -8.81 -2.05
CA TRP A 276 -15.92 -9.54 -0.80
C TRP A 276 -17.05 -10.54 -0.51
N GLY A 277 -16.69 -11.80 -0.27
CA GLY A 277 -17.63 -12.88 0.02
C GLY A 277 -17.00 -14.01 0.85
N ASP A 278 -17.75 -15.09 1.05
CA ASP A 278 -17.22 -16.32 1.65
C ASP A 278 -16.14 -16.92 0.74
N ALA A 279 -15.03 -17.36 1.35
CA ALA A 279 -13.88 -17.86 0.61
C ALA A 279 -14.22 -19.04 -0.32
N THR A 280 -15.08 -19.97 0.12
CA THR A 280 -15.48 -21.11 -0.70
C THR A 280 -16.30 -20.68 -1.92
N GLU A 281 -17.23 -19.74 -1.73
CA GLU A 281 -18.07 -19.21 -2.81
C GLU A 281 -17.25 -18.41 -3.83
N VAL A 282 -16.32 -17.59 -3.35
CA VAL A 282 -15.43 -16.79 -4.21
C VAL A 282 -14.52 -17.68 -5.06
N LEU A 283 -13.95 -18.74 -4.47
CA LEU A 283 -13.14 -19.71 -5.22
C LEU A 283 -13.99 -20.44 -6.27
N ALA A 284 -15.18 -20.93 -5.88
CA ALA A 284 -16.07 -21.64 -6.79
C ALA A 284 -16.55 -20.78 -7.96
N ALA A 285 -16.90 -19.50 -7.70
CA ALA A 285 -17.30 -18.53 -8.72
C ALA A 285 -16.22 -18.26 -9.77
N ASN A 286 -14.94 -18.48 -9.42
CA ASN A 286 -13.80 -18.33 -10.32
C ASN A 286 -13.27 -19.68 -10.84
N GLY A 287 -14.02 -20.77 -10.67
CA GLY A 287 -13.65 -22.11 -11.16
C GLY A 287 -12.51 -22.77 -10.40
N LEU A 288 -12.21 -22.31 -9.18
CA LEU A 288 -11.14 -22.80 -8.33
C LEU A 288 -11.69 -23.69 -7.20
N THR A 289 -10.81 -24.50 -6.61
CA THR A 289 -11.17 -25.38 -5.48
C THR A 289 -10.28 -25.11 -4.26
N PRO A 290 -10.84 -25.16 -3.04
CA PRO A 290 -10.08 -25.00 -1.80
C PRO A 290 -8.84 -25.89 -1.71
N MET A 291 -7.74 -25.35 -1.19
CA MET A 291 -6.49 -26.10 -1.03
C MET A 291 -6.60 -27.11 0.13
N THR A 292 -5.93 -28.25 -0.04
CA THR A 292 -5.74 -29.24 1.03
C THR A 292 -4.26 -29.26 1.37
N LEU A 293 -3.92 -29.17 2.65
CA LEU A 293 -2.54 -29.04 3.10
C LEU A 293 -1.94 -30.39 3.45
N LEU A 294 -0.84 -30.74 2.79
CA LEU A 294 -0.05 -31.92 3.13
C LEU A 294 0.94 -31.61 4.26
N ALA A 295 1.56 -32.65 4.83
CA ALA A 295 2.58 -32.50 5.86
C ALA A 295 3.64 -31.44 5.49
N LYS A 296 3.94 -30.55 6.45
CA LYS A 296 4.83 -29.38 6.36
C LYS A 296 4.30 -28.18 5.55
N GLU A 297 3.22 -28.32 4.79
CA GLU A 297 2.77 -27.24 3.91
C GLU A 297 2.19 -26.04 4.68
N GLY A 298 1.47 -26.27 5.78
CA GLY A 298 0.89 -25.19 6.58
C GLY A 298 1.94 -24.25 7.14
N ILE A 299 2.96 -24.79 7.83
CA ILE A 299 4.07 -23.97 8.34
C ILE A 299 4.84 -23.28 7.21
N CYS A 300 4.99 -23.98 6.08
CA CYS A 300 5.63 -23.39 4.92
C CYS A 300 4.78 -22.33 4.23
N LEU A 301 3.49 -22.14 4.51
CA LEU A 301 2.73 -20.99 3.98
C LEU A 301 2.91 -19.76 4.86
N ILE A 302 3.11 -19.94 6.16
CA ILE A 302 3.02 -18.86 7.14
C ILE A 302 4.35 -18.38 7.71
N ASN A 303 5.41 -19.17 7.58
CA ASN A 303 6.74 -18.79 8.04
C ASN A 303 7.48 -17.98 6.97
N GLY A 304 7.62 -16.68 7.20
CA GLY A 304 8.40 -15.75 6.37
C GLY A 304 7.97 -14.28 6.55
N THR A 305 8.75 -13.33 6.05
CA THR A 305 8.59 -11.88 6.30
C THR A 305 7.82 -11.14 5.19
N GLN A 306 6.93 -11.82 4.46
CA GLN A 306 6.41 -11.28 3.20
C GLN A 306 5.46 -10.10 3.38
N LEU A 307 4.84 -9.90 4.55
CA LEU A 307 4.04 -8.70 4.79
C LEU A 307 4.96 -7.50 5.03
N ILE A 308 5.99 -7.67 5.87
CA ILE A 308 6.97 -6.61 6.11
C ILE A 308 7.65 -6.24 4.78
N THR A 309 8.05 -7.24 3.99
CA THR A 309 8.71 -7.04 2.70
C THR A 309 7.78 -6.45 1.65
N SER A 310 6.50 -6.84 1.58
CA SER A 310 5.56 -6.27 0.59
C SER A 310 5.31 -4.78 0.86
N LEU A 311 4.97 -4.44 2.10
CA LEU A 311 4.72 -3.06 2.51
C LEU A 311 6.01 -2.22 2.47
N GLY A 312 7.16 -2.82 2.80
CA GLY A 312 8.44 -2.16 2.72
C GLY A 312 8.89 -1.87 1.28
N ALA A 313 8.65 -2.80 0.35
CA ALA A 313 8.89 -2.57 -1.08
C ALA A 313 8.02 -1.42 -1.61
N GLU A 314 6.77 -1.31 -1.15
CA GLU A 314 5.93 -0.15 -1.45
C GLU A 314 6.49 1.15 -0.89
N ALA A 315 6.92 1.15 0.38
CA ALA A 315 7.45 2.33 1.04
C ALA A 315 8.71 2.84 0.35
N VAL A 316 9.66 1.95 0.01
CA VAL A 316 10.94 2.33 -0.62
C VAL A 316 10.72 2.91 -2.02
N ASP A 317 9.89 2.28 -2.85
CA ASP A 317 9.61 2.75 -4.21
C ASP A 317 8.94 4.13 -4.22
N ARG A 318 7.95 4.32 -3.33
CA ARG A 318 7.29 5.61 -3.16
C ARG A 318 8.24 6.65 -2.57
N ALA A 319 9.10 6.28 -1.63
CA ALA A 319 10.12 7.15 -1.06
C ALA A 319 11.14 7.64 -2.09
N GLU A 320 11.64 6.75 -2.96
CA GLU A 320 12.57 7.12 -4.03
C GLU A 320 11.89 8.05 -5.05
N THR A 321 10.63 7.74 -5.40
CA THR A 321 9.82 8.55 -6.31
C THR A 321 9.54 9.94 -5.75
N ILE A 322 9.21 10.05 -4.45
CA ILE A 322 8.93 11.34 -3.83
C ILE A 322 10.22 12.15 -3.58
N ALA A 323 11.35 11.50 -3.28
CA ALA A 323 12.65 12.16 -3.13
C ALA A 323 13.08 12.89 -4.41
N ARG A 324 13.00 12.23 -5.57
CA ARG A 324 13.29 12.85 -6.88
C ARG A 324 12.40 14.05 -7.15
N GLN A 325 11.10 13.94 -6.84
CA GLN A 325 10.16 15.04 -7.04
C GLN A 325 10.35 16.17 -6.01
N ALA A 326 10.84 15.87 -4.81
CA ALA A 326 11.16 16.87 -3.79
C ALA A 326 12.26 17.83 -4.26
N ASP A 327 13.26 17.35 -4.99
CA ASP A 327 14.30 18.20 -5.59
C ASP A 327 13.73 19.15 -6.65
N VAL A 328 12.82 18.65 -7.51
CA VAL A 328 12.13 19.46 -8.52
C VAL A 328 11.28 20.56 -7.86
N ILE A 329 10.54 20.21 -6.80
CA ILE A 329 9.72 21.16 -6.04
C ILE A 329 10.62 22.18 -5.32
N ALA A 330 11.72 21.73 -4.70
CA ALA A 330 12.67 22.61 -4.03
C ALA A 330 13.32 23.60 -5.01
N ALA A 331 13.63 23.17 -6.24
CA ALA A 331 14.13 24.05 -7.29
C ALA A 331 13.10 25.10 -7.70
N LEU A 332 11.82 24.73 -7.81
CA LEU A 332 10.72 25.67 -8.07
C LEU A 332 10.61 26.72 -6.95
N THR A 333 10.66 26.28 -5.69
CA THR A 333 10.62 27.18 -4.53
C THR A 333 11.85 28.09 -4.47
N LEU A 334 13.04 27.56 -4.77
CA LEU A 334 14.27 28.34 -4.82
C LEU A 334 14.17 29.47 -5.86
N GLU A 335 13.66 29.18 -7.05
CA GLU A 335 13.49 30.14 -8.15
C GLU A 335 12.52 31.26 -7.78
N VAL A 336 11.37 30.90 -7.22
CA VAL A 336 10.36 31.86 -6.75
C VAL A 336 10.92 32.78 -5.66
N LEU A 337 11.74 32.24 -4.76
CA LEU A 337 12.39 32.99 -3.69
C LEU A 337 13.70 33.67 -4.11
N LYS A 338 14.05 33.65 -5.41
CA LYS A 338 15.28 34.22 -5.97
C LYS A 338 16.56 33.73 -5.25
N GLY A 339 16.57 32.44 -4.89
CA GLY A 339 17.68 31.81 -4.16
C GLY A 339 18.97 31.71 -4.97
N THR A 340 20.09 31.53 -4.27
CA THR A 340 21.42 31.41 -4.91
C THR A 340 21.67 29.99 -5.40
N SER A 341 22.16 29.84 -6.63
CA SER A 341 22.59 28.55 -7.19
C SER A 341 23.95 28.07 -6.67
N ARG A 342 24.70 28.92 -5.95
CA ARG A 342 26.04 28.59 -5.41
C ARG A 342 26.03 27.46 -4.37
N ALA A 343 24.86 27.12 -3.81
CA ALA A 343 24.72 26.04 -2.83
C ALA A 343 24.81 24.63 -3.46
N PHE A 344 24.74 24.51 -4.79
CA PHE A 344 24.76 23.24 -5.53
C PHE A 344 26.10 23.00 -6.27
N ASP A 345 27.16 23.68 -5.86
CA ASP A 345 28.51 23.48 -6.42
C ASP A 345 29.02 22.07 -6.09
N SER A 346 29.67 21.41 -7.05
CA SER A 346 29.95 19.97 -7.05
C SER A 346 31.05 19.49 -6.08
N ASP A 347 31.54 20.35 -5.18
CA ASP A 347 32.67 20.09 -4.27
C ASP A 347 32.29 19.30 -3.00
N ILE A 348 31.24 18.46 -3.03
CA ILE A 348 30.77 17.68 -1.87
C ILE A 348 30.96 16.18 -2.10
N VAL A 349 31.80 15.56 -1.25
CA VAL A 349 32.39 14.21 -1.36
C VAL A 349 31.42 13.09 -0.94
N PHE A 350 31.39 11.99 -1.70
CA PHE A 350 30.68 10.75 -1.35
C PHE A 350 31.66 9.61 -1.03
N ALA A 351 31.52 9.05 0.18
CA ALA A 351 32.39 8.00 0.72
C ALA A 351 31.88 6.61 0.30
N GLU A 352 32.32 6.16 -0.87
CA GLU A 352 32.15 4.80 -1.39
C GLU A 352 32.85 3.77 -0.50
N ARG A 353 32.12 3.08 0.38
CA ARG A 353 32.61 1.85 1.04
C ARG A 353 31.51 0.81 1.14
N GLY A 354 31.52 -0.07 0.13
CA GLY A 354 30.70 -1.28 0.10
C GLY A 354 31.15 -2.33 1.11
N GLU A 355 30.25 -3.31 1.29
CA GLU A 355 30.25 -4.52 2.14
C GLU A 355 29.31 -4.38 3.39
N ILE A 356 28.58 -5.40 3.93
CA ILE A 356 28.84 -6.85 4.19
C ILE A 356 27.52 -7.71 4.31
N ILE A 357 27.59 -8.94 3.77
CA ILE A 357 27.24 -10.34 4.23
C ILE A 357 26.01 -10.71 5.13
N SER A 358 25.42 -11.87 4.77
CA SER A 358 24.22 -12.61 5.22
C SER A 358 24.27 -13.38 6.57
N ALA A 359 23.15 -13.37 7.34
CA ALA A 359 22.48 -14.55 7.96
C ALA A 359 21.18 -14.16 8.74
N GLY A 360 20.19 -15.07 8.79
CA GLY A 360 18.95 -14.96 9.62
C GLY A 360 17.60 -14.90 8.87
N ASN A 361 17.44 -15.58 7.73
CA ASN A 361 16.41 -15.38 6.67
C ASN A 361 14.90 -15.44 7.02
N PHE A 362 14.50 -15.53 8.29
CA PHE A 362 13.08 -15.40 8.70
C PHE A 362 12.84 -14.35 9.78
N HIS A 363 13.90 -13.83 10.43
CA HIS A 363 13.76 -12.78 11.43
C HIS A 363 13.62 -11.43 10.72
N GLY A 364 12.53 -10.72 10.99
CA GLY A 364 12.21 -9.44 10.34
C GLY A 364 13.11 -8.27 10.71
N GLU A 365 14.26 -8.48 11.38
CA GLU A 365 15.09 -7.40 11.95
C GLU A 365 15.71 -6.52 10.88
N TYR A 366 16.27 -7.13 9.83
CA TYR A 366 16.86 -6.43 8.70
C TYR A 366 15.85 -5.48 8.04
N PRO A 367 14.69 -5.94 7.55
CA PRO A 367 13.71 -5.03 6.97
C PRO A 367 13.12 -4.08 8.02
N ALA A 368 12.94 -4.48 9.29
CA ALA A 368 12.44 -3.59 10.33
C ALA A 368 13.34 -2.37 10.56
N LYS A 369 14.65 -2.59 10.75
CA LYS A 369 15.64 -1.53 10.92
C LYS A 369 15.74 -0.65 9.68
N ALA A 370 15.77 -1.24 8.49
CA ALA A 370 15.79 -0.50 7.23
C ALA A 370 14.56 0.42 7.08
N LEU A 371 13.38 -0.06 7.46
CA LEU A 371 12.13 0.70 7.37
C LEU A 371 12.01 1.78 8.45
N ASP A 372 12.59 1.57 9.63
CA ASP A 372 12.73 2.63 10.63
C ASP A 372 13.67 3.75 10.13
N TYR A 373 14.81 3.41 9.53
CA TYR A 373 15.70 4.40 8.92
C TYR A 373 15.05 5.10 7.73
N LEU A 374 14.27 4.37 6.92
CA LEU A 374 13.50 4.96 5.82
C LEU A 374 12.51 6.00 6.35
N ALA A 375 11.76 5.67 7.40
CA ALA A 375 10.81 6.61 8.00
C ALA A 375 11.51 7.90 8.48
N ILE A 376 12.66 7.75 9.15
CA ILE A 376 13.47 8.89 9.62
C ILE A 376 13.99 9.73 8.43
N GLY A 377 14.58 9.08 7.41
CA GLY A 377 15.14 9.78 6.25
C GLY A 377 14.08 10.49 5.41
N VAL A 378 12.95 9.85 5.17
CA VAL A 378 11.85 10.41 4.37
C VAL A 378 11.13 11.53 5.13
N HIS A 379 11.00 11.44 6.45
CA HIS A 379 10.43 12.52 7.27
C HIS A 379 11.16 13.85 7.05
N GLU A 380 12.49 13.84 6.92
CA GLU A 380 13.28 15.06 6.74
C GLU A 380 12.94 15.80 5.44
N LEU A 381 12.49 15.09 4.39
CA LEU A 381 11.99 15.72 3.17
C LEU A 381 10.79 16.62 3.46
N ALA A 382 9.83 16.14 4.27
CA ALA A 382 8.68 16.93 4.68
C ALA A 382 9.06 18.03 5.69
N SER A 383 9.99 17.76 6.61
CA SER A 383 10.51 18.75 7.57
C SER A 383 11.11 19.96 6.83
N MET A 384 11.97 19.72 5.84
CA MET A 384 12.55 20.78 5.01
C MET A 384 11.51 21.46 4.10
N SER A 385 10.63 20.67 3.47
CA SER A 385 9.56 21.17 2.60
C SER A 385 8.62 22.11 3.35
N GLU A 386 8.20 21.74 4.56
CA GLU A 386 7.30 22.55 5.36
C GLU A 386 7.96 23.88 5.80
N ARG A 387 9.26 23.88 6.10
CA ARG A 387 9.99 25.15 6.32
C ARG A 387 10.07 26.02 5.07
N ARG A 388 10.08 25.43 3.87
CA ARG A 388 9.99 26.18 2.59
C ARG A 388 8.59 26.72 2.34
N ILE A 389 7.53 25.97 2.69
CA ILE A 389 6.15 26.46 2.68
C ILE A 389 6.03 27.69 3.58
N GLU A 390 6.55 27.65 4.81
CA GLU A 390 6.56 28.80 5.72
C GLU A 390 7.23 30.02 5.07
N ARG A 391 8.39 29.83 4.43
CA ARG A 391 9.07 30.94 3.74
C ARG A 391 8.22 31.54 2.62
N LEU A 392 7.49 30.71 1.85
CA LEU A 392 6.62 31.16 0.76
C LEU A 392 5.43 31.97 1.27
N VAL A 393 4.77 31.51 2.34
CA VAL A 393 3.55 32.16 2.84
C VAL A 393 3.83 33.38 3.72
N ASN A 394 5.04 33.50 4.26
CA ASN A 394 5.44 34.58 5.14
C ASN A 394 5.94 35.80 4.33
N PRO A 395 5.25 36.96 4.37
CA PRO A 395 5.62 38.13 3.58
C PRO A 395 6.97 38.74 4.00
N ALA A 396 7.40 38.52 5.24
CA ALA A 396 8.70 38.99 5.73
C ALA A 396 9.88 38.18 5.16
N LEU A 397 9.61 37.00 4.61
CA LEU A 397 10.63 36.08 4.11
C LEU A 397 10.58 35.89 2.58
N SER A 398 9.41 36.13 1.96
CA SER A 398 9.17 35.86 0.54
C SER A 398 9.22 37.06 -0.40
N GLU A 399 9.02 38.28 0.12
CA GLU A 399 8.68 39.47 -0.71
C GLU A 399 7.38 39.30 -1.53
N LEU A 400 6.53 38.32 -1.17
CA LEU A 400 5.25 38.04 -1.81
C LEU A 400 4.08 38.49 -0.92
N PRO A 401 2.86 38.61 -1.47
CA PRO A 401 1.67 38.82 -0.65
C PRO A 401 1.52 37.73 0.42
N ALA A 402 1.13 38.14 1.63
CA ALA A 402 0.95 37.23 2.76
C ALA A 402 0.00 36.08 2.38
N PHE A 403 0.41 34.84 2.68
CA PHE A 403 -0.33 33.62 2.39
C PHE A 403 -0.70 33.42 0.90
N LEU A 404 0.03 34.08 0.00
CA LEU A 404 -0.07 33.91 -1.45
C LEU A 404 -1.47 34.18 -2.03
N VAL A 405 -2.15 35.20 -1.50
CA VAL A 405 -3.48 35.60 -1.96
C VAL A 405 -3.60 37.11 -2.13
N LYS A 406 -4.51 37.53 -3.03
CA LYS A 406 -4.90 38.94 -3.19
C LYS A 406 -5.95 39.32 -2.14
N ASP A 407 -6.06 40.61 -1.84
CA ASP A 407 -7.02 41.14 -0.86
C ASP A 407 -6.95 40.42 0.50
N GLY A 408 -5.73 40.27 1.02
CA GLY A 408 -5.46 39.66 2.32
C GLY A 408 -6.24 40.36 3.45
N GLY A 409 -6.83 39.56 4.33
CA GLY A 409 -7.74 40.02 5.39
C GLY A 409 -9.21 39.70 5.10
N LEU A 410 -9.60 39.66 3.83
CA LEU A 410 -10.85 39.00 3.40
C LEU A 410 -10.58 37.55 2.97
N ASN A 411 -9.46 37.31 2.30
CA ASN A 411 -9.00 35.98 1.92
C ASN A 411 -7.83 35.53 2.83
N SER A 412 -7.78 34.23 3.07
CA SER A 412 -6.78 33.54 3.90
C SER A 412 -5.75 32.76 3.08
N GLY A 413 -6.04 32.48 1.80
CA GLY A 413 -5.09 31.85 0.89
C GLY A 413 -4.58 30.50 1.40
N PHE A 414 -3.26 30.36 1.44
CA PHE A 414 -2.56 29.14 1.85
C PHE A 414 -2.36 29.00 3.37
N MET A 415 -2.93 29.88 4.19
CA MET A 415 -2.73 29.88 5.65
C MET A 415 -3.04 28.51 6.29
N LEU A 416 -4.19 27.91 5.99
CA LEU A 416 -4.57 26.62 6.59
C LEU A 416 -3.90 25.42 5.89
N ALA A 417 -3.53 25.55 4.62
CA ALA A 417 -2.74 24.52 3.94
C ALA A 417 -1.37 24.36 4.60
N HIS A 418 -0.75 25.48 5.00
CA HIS A 418 0.48 25.44 5.79
C HIS A 418 0.27 24.77 7.16
N CYS A 419 -0.83 25.08 7.87
CA CYS A 419 -1.17 24.38 9.11
C CYS A 419 -1.32 22.86 8.92
N THR A 420 -1.95 22.42 7.83
CA THR A 420 -2.03 21.00 7.46
C THR A 420 -0.64 20.40 7.28
N ALA A 421 0.24 21.05 6.51
CA ALA A 421 1.62 20.58 6.33
C ALA A 421 2.37 20.48 7.67
N ALA A 422 2.28 21.49 8.53
CA ALA A 422 2.91 21.50 9.85
C ALA A 422 2.39 20.38 10.76
N SER A 423 1.07 20.10 10.72
CA SER A 423 0.46 19.00 11.47
C SER A 423 1.02 17.64 11.03
N LEU A 424 1.12 17.40 9.73
CA LEU A 424 1.65 16.15 9.16
C LEU A 424 3.15 15.96 9.50
N VAL A 425 3.95 17.02 9.44
CA VAL A 425 5.34 16.98 9.89
C VAL A 425 5.43 16.67 11.38
N SER A 426 4.56 17.25 12.21
CA SER A 426 4.54 16.98 13.64
C SER A 426 4.13 15.54 13.95
N GLU A 427 3.16 14.99 13.25
CA GLU A 427 2.77 13.57 13.37
C GLU A 427 3.92 12.64 12.97
N ASN A 428 4.61 12.94 11.87
CA ASN A 428 5.75 12.16 11.42
C ASN A 428 6.86 12.06 12.49
N LYS A 429 7.06 13.08 13.33
CA LYS A 429 8.04 13.02 14.44
C LYS A 429 7.74 11.89 15.43
N VAL A 430 6.45 11.64 15.70
CA VAL A 430 6.03 10.51 16.55
C VAL A 430 6.24 9.19 15.81
N LEU A 431 5.86 9.13 14.53
CA LEU A 431 6.03 7.94 13.68
C LEU A 431 7.52 7.58 13.43
N CYS A 432 8.43 8.54 13.56
CA CYS A 432 9.88 8.32 13.48
C CYS A 432 10.45 7.58 14.70
N HIS A 433 9.68 7.40 15.78
CA HIS A 433 10.12 6.52 16.85
C HIS A 433 10.33 5.10 16.28
N PRO A 434 11.53 4.50 16.43
CA PRO A 434 11.83 3.24 15.79
C PRO A 434 11.02 2.13 16.47
N SER A 435 10.24 1.36 15.72
CA SER A 435 9.50 0.24 16.34
C SER A 435 10.41 -0.97 16.55
N SER A 436 11.49 -1.09 15.77
CA SER A 436 12.45 -2.19 15.88
C SER A 436 13.34 -2.15 17.11
N VAL A 437 13.26 -1.11 17.95
CA VAL A 437 13.95 -1.11 19.25
C VAL A 437 13.13 -1.77 20.36
N ASP A 438 11.87 -2.11 20.08
CA ASP A 438 10.99 -2.83 20.99
C ASP A 438 10.97 -4.34 20.67
N SER A 439 10.86 -5.15 21.72
CA SER A 439 10.71 -6.59 21.63
C SER A 439 10.03 -7.11 22.91
N ILE A 440 8.94 -7.85 22.73
CA ILE A 440 8.17 -8.46 23.82
C ILE A 440 8.17 -9.96 23.60
N SER A 441 8.67 -10.72 24.56
CA SER A 441 8.79 -12.17 24.45
C SER A 441 7.41 -12.84 24.37
N THR A 442 7.16 -13.60 23.31
CA THR A 442 5.91 -14.32 23.05
C THR A 442 6.09 -15.84 23.15
N SER A 443 4.97 -16.58 23.11
CA SER A 443 4.99 -18.05 23.05
C SER A 443 5.72 -18.71 24.23
N ALA A 444 5.48 -18.20 25.45
CA ALA A 444 6.13 -18.66 26.68
C ALA A 444 7.67 -18.63 26.62
N ALA A 445 8.23 -17.52 26.09
CA ALA A 445 9.65 -17.27 25.89
C ALA A 445 10.33 -18.16 24.82
N GLN A 446 9.56 -18.85 23.98
CA GLN A 446 10.11 -19.52 22.79
C GLN A 446 10.46 -18.52 21.67
N GLU A 447 9.75 -17.40 21.61
CA GLU A 447 10.03 -16.24 20.77
C GLU A 447 10.43 -15.08 21.68
N ASP A 448 11.62 -15.19 22.27
CA ASP A 448 12.12 -14.30 23.31
C ASP A 448 12.63 -12.96 22.78
N HIS A 449 13.00 -12.89 21.50
CA HIS A 449 13.38 -11.67 20.78
C HIS A 449 12.67 -11.58 19.42
N VAL A 450 12.08 -10.42 19.10
CA VAL A 450 11.27 -10.18 17.89
C VAL A 450 11.59 -8.81 17.29
N SER A 451 11.21 -8.57 16.02
CA SER A 451 11.63 -7.35 15.30
C SER A 451 10.63 -6.20 15.28
N MET A 452 9.35 -6.47 15.54
CA MET A 452 8.24 -5.52 15.36
C MET A 452 8.20 -4.86 13.97
N GLY A 453 8.78 -5.52 12.95
CA GLY A 453 8.95 -4.95 11.61
C GLY A 453 7.66 -4.65 10.85
N CYS A 454 6.55 -5.29 11.21
CA CYS A 454 5.25 -5.02 10.59
C CYS A 454 4.77 -3.61 10.90
N PHE A 455 4.98 -3.11 12.13
CA PHE A 455 4.67 -1.72 12.43
C PHE A 455 5.68 -0.76 11.80
N ALA A 456 6.96 -1.15 11.70
CA ALA A 456 7.97 -0.37 10.97
C ALA A 456 7.56 -0.12 9.52
N ALA A 457 7.07 -1.15 8.82
CA ALA A 457 6.59 -1.03 7.45
C ALA A 457 5.36 -0.13 7.31
N ARG A 458 4.34 -0.35 8.17
CA ARG A 458 3.10 0.46 8.13
C ARG A 458 3.37 1.93 8.45
N LYS A 459 4.19 2.23 9.46
CA LYS A 459 4.50 3.62 9.81
C LYS A 459 5.42 4.29 8.78
N ALA A 460 6.33 3.55 8.14
CA ALA A 460 7.12 4.07 7.03
C ALA A 460 6.22 4.49 5.85
N LEU A 461 5.22 3.67 5.49
CA LEU A 461 4.21 4.03 4.49
C LEU A 461 3.41 5.27 4.89
N GLN A 462 2.96 5.35 6.14
CA GLN A 462 2.22 6.52 6.63
C GLN A 462 3.08 7.80 6.55
N VAL A 463 4.37 7.72 6.89
CA VAL A 463 5.31 8.85 6.77
C VAL A 463 5.45 9.28 5.30
N VAL A 464 5.61 8.32 4.37
CA VAL A 464 5.67 8.62 2.93
C VAL A 464 4.38 9.29 2.46
N GLU A 465 3.21 8.79 2.87
CA GLU A 465 1.91 9.39 2.55
C GLU A 465 1.79 10.81 3.08
N ASN A 466 2.21 11.06 4.31
CA ASN A 466 2.23 12.39 4.90
C ASN A 466 3.17 13.33 4.12
N VAL A 467 4.35 12.84 3.72
CA VAL A 467 5.35 13.60 2.94
C VAL A 467 4.84 13.97 1.54
N GLU A 468 4.12 13.07 0.87
CA GLU A 468 3.47 13.36 -0.42
C GLU A 468 2.49 14.54 -0.30
N HIS A 469 1.69 14.60 0.77
CA HIS A 469 0.76 15.72 1.00
C HIS A 469 1.49 17.03 1.30
N VAL A 470 2.56 16.99 2.12
CA VAL A 470 3.36 18.19 2.41
C VAL A 470 3.98 18.75 1.13
N LEU A 471 4.58 17.90 0.30
CA LEU A 471 5.17 18.30 -0.98
C LEU A 471 4.12 18.77 -1.99
N ALA A 472 2.92 18.18 -1.99
CA ALA A 472 1.80 18.68 -2.81
C ALA A 472 1.41 20.11 -2.44
N ILE A 473 1.36 20.41 -1.14
CA ILE A 473 1.07 21.77 -0.64
C ILE A 473 2.19 22.74 -1.04
N GLU A 474 3.47 22.34 -0.90
CA GLU A 474 4.60 23.14 -1.37
C GLU A 474 4.52 23.43 -2.87
N LEU A 475 4.26 22.40 -3.69
CA LEU A 475 4.14 22.53 -5.14
C LEU A 475 3.04 23.53 -5.54
N LEU A 476 1.87 23.45 -4.88
CA LEU A 476 0.77 24.38 -5.10
C LEU A 476 1.13 25.81 -4.70
N ALA A 477 1.76 25.98 -3.54
CA ALA A 477 2.21 27.28 -3.04
C ALA A 477 3.27 27.90 -3.97
N ALA A 478 4.27 27.13 -4.40
CA ALA A 478 5.30 27.59 -5.33
C ALA A 478 4.70 27.97 -6.69
N CYS A 479 3.79 27.16 -7.26
CA CYS A 479 3.09 27.52 -8.50
C CYS A 479 2.23 28.78 -8.34
N GLN A 480 1.56 28.94 -7.20
CA GLN A 480 0.78 30.16 -6.90
C GLN A 480 1.70 31.39 -6.81
N ALA A 481 2.86 31.26 -6.19
CA ALA A 481 3.81 32.35 -6.07
C ALA A 481 4.33 32.84 -7.44
N ILE A 482 4.48 31.95 -8.41
CA ILE A 482 4.81 32.30 -9.80
C ILE A 482 3.78 33.26 -10.41
N GLU A 483 2.49 33.14 -10.06
CA GLU A 483 1.44 34.05 -10.55
C GLU A 483 1.71 35.51 -10.17
N PHE A 484 2.21 35.74 -8.96
CA PHE A 484 2.53 37.07 -8.47
C PHE A 484 3.82 37.64 -9.07
N LEU A 485 4.67 36.78 -9.62
CA LEU A 485 5.92 37.17 -10.28
C LEU A 485 5.75 37.38 -11.79
N ARG A 486 4.60 37.02 -12.37
CA ARG A 486 4.32 37.30 -13.79
C ARG A 486 4.43 38.81 -14.08
N PRO A 487 5.00 39.22 -15.23
CA PRO A 487 5.30 38.43 -16.43
C PRO A 487 6.66 37.72 -16.44
N LEU A 488 7.39 37.67 -15.32
CA LEU A 488 8.63 36.90 -15.23
C LEU A 488 8.37 35.40 -15.52
N LYS A 489 9.36 34.75 -16.11
CA LYS A 489 9.36 33.31 -16.38
C LYS A 489 10.51 32.65 -15.64
N THR A 490 10.29 31.43 -15.16
CA THR A 490 11.35 30.58 -14.62
C THR A 490 12.00 29.78 -15.75
N THR A 491 12.85 28.82 -15.41
CA THR A 491 13.53 27.95 -16.36
C THR A 491 12.53 27.08 -17.14
N VAL A 492 12.93 26.61 -18.33
CA VAL A 492 12.11 25.73 -19.18
C VAL A 492 11.54 24.52 -18.43
N PRO A 493 12.33 23.70 -17.71
CA PRO A 493 11.79 22.54 -16.98
C PRO A 493 10.77 22.94 -15.91
N LEU A 494 10.97 24.08 -15.24
CA LEU A 494 10.08 24.52 -14.17
C LEU A 494 8.78 25.15 -14.69
N GLU A 495 8.80 25.76 -15.88
CA GLU A 495 7.56 26.17 -16.57
C GLU A 495 6.73 24.94 -16.99
N GLU A 496 7.34 23.82 -17.36
CA GLU A 496 6.61 22.58 -17.64
C GLU A 496 5.97 21.97 -16.38
N VAL A 497 6.66 22.03 -15.24
CA VAL A 497 6.09 21.66 -13.93
C VAL A 497 4.88 22.53 -13.61
N TYR A 498 5.04 23.85 -13.72
CA TYR A 498 3.96 24.81 -13.51
C TYR A 498 2.75 24.51 -14.43
N ASN A 499 2.98 24.30 -15.72
CA ASN A 499 1.93 23.96 -16.68
C ASN A 499 1.23 22.63 -16.33
N THR A 500 1.99 21.64 -15.89
CA THR A 500 1.46 20.34 -15.44
C THR A 500 0.50 20.54 -14.25
N VAL A 501 0.89 21.32 -13.24
CA VAL A 501 0.01 21.64 -12.10
C VAL A 501 -1.22 22.45 -12.55
N ARG A 502 -1.02 23.45 -13.40
CA ARG A 502 -2.10 24.33 -13.89
C ARG A 502 -3.11 23.63 -14.80
N SER A 503 -2.75 22.49 -15.37
CA SER A 503 -3.68 21.64 -16.13
C SER A 503 -4.79 21.03 -15.27
N VAL A 504 -4.57 20.92 -13.95
CA VAL A 504 -5.52 20.31 -13.00
C VAL A 504 -5.94 21.24 -11.87
N VAL A 505 -5.11 22.19 -11.48
CA VAL A 505 -5.39 23.15 -10.39
C VAL A 505 -5.18 24.58 -10.85
N ARG A 506 -6.27 25.36 -10.90
CA ARG A 506 -6.27 26.77 -11.30
C ARG A 506 -5.58 27.69 -10.25
N PRO A 507 -5.10 28.88 -10.65
CA PRO A 507 -4.60 29.88 -9.70
C PRO A 507 -5.60 30.22 -8.59
N LEU A 508 -5.11 30.58 -7.41
CA LEU A 508 -5.94 30.97 -6.27
C LEU A 508 -6.08 32.49 -6.20
N ASP A 509 -7.04 33.04 -6.94
CA ASP A 509 -7.34 34.49 -6.89
C ASP A 509 -8.15 34.90 -5.65
N LYS A 510 -9.02 34.00 -5.18
CA LYS A 510 -9.88 34.14 -3.99
C LYS A 510 -9.98 32.80 -3.27
N ASP A 511 -10.34 32.83 -1.99
CA ASP A 511 -10.51 31.62 -1.21
C ASP A 511 -11.53 30.66 -1.84
N ARG A 512 -11.18 29.37 -1.82
CA ARG A 512 -12.05 28.26 -2.21
C ARG A 512 -11.74 27.04 -1.38
N PHE A 513 -12.61 26.04 -1.46
CA PHE A 513 -12.36 24.74 -0.85
C PHE A 513 -11.08 24.10 -1.42
N MET A 514 -10.04 24.00 -0.60
CA MET A 514 -8.68 23.67 -1.05
C MET A 514 -8.34 22.17 -1.00
N SER A 515 -9.08 21.35 -0.24
CA SER A 515 -8.82 19.89 -0.19
C SER A 515 -8.75 19.23 -1.56
N PRO A 516 -9.69 19.51 -2.50
CA PRO A 516 -9.65 18.91 -3.84
C PRO A 516 -8.42 19.33 -4.66
N ASP A 517 -7.89 20.53 -4.43
CA ASP A 517 -6.67 21.00 -5.09
C ASP A 517 -5.44 20.25 -4.57
N ILE A 518 -5.36 20.09 -3.24
CA ILE A 518 -4.29 19.32 -2.58
C ILE A 518 -4.33 17.86 -3.05
N GLU A 519 -5.51 17.23 -3.05
CA GLU A 519 -5.69 15.86 -3.54
C GLU A 519 -5.29 15.71 -5.02
N SER A 520 -5.63 16.69 -5.86
CA SER A 520 -5.25 16.71 -7.27
C SER A 520 -3.73 16.82 -7.45
N ALA A 521 -3.06 17.67 -6.67
CA ALA A 521 -1.60 17.80 -6.68
C ALA A 521 -0.90 16.55 -6.13
N THR A 522 -1.40 15.97 -5.03
CA THR A 522 -0.93 14.69 -4.48
C THR A 522 -1.04 13.57 -5.53
N LYS A 523 -2.14 13.54 -6.29
CA LYS A 523 -2.31 12.58 -7.39
C LYS A 523 -1.27 12.75 -8.49
N LEU A 524 -0.92 13.99 -8.88
CA LEU A 524 0.17 14.23 -9.84
C LEU A 524 1.50 13.65 -9.35
N LEU A 525 1.81 13.82 -8.05
CA LEU A 525 3.04 13.29 -7.44
C LEU A 525 3.04 11.76 -7.41
N ARG A 526 1.92 11.14 -7.01
CA ARG A 526 1.78 9.67 -6.99
C ARG A 526 1.84 9.03 -8.37
N GLU A 527 1.34 9.72 -9.39
CA GLU A 527 1.42 9.31 -10.79
C GLU A 527 2.79 9.65 -11.43
N ASN A 528 3.73 10.18 -10.65
CA ASN A 528 5.07 10.57 -11.09
C ASN A 528 5.08 11.57 -12.27
N LYS A 529 4.02 12.37 -12.40
CA LYS A 529 3.83 13.30 -13.53
C LYS A 529 4.78 14.50 -13.46
N ILE A 530 5.14 14.95 -12.26
CA ILE A 530 6.07 16.07 -12.08
C ILE A 530 7.48 15.68 -12.50
N TRP A 531 7.95 14.50 -12.08
CA TRP A 531 9.22 13.95 -12.57
C TRP A 531 9.19 13.74 -14.08
N SER A 532 8.11 13.15 -14.61
CA SER A 532 7.99 12.86 -16.05
C SER A 532 8.05 14.12 -16.92
N ALA A 533 7.52 15.24 -16.43
CA ALA A 533 7.62 16.53 -17.11
C ALA A 533 9.10 16.93 -17.27
N VAL A 534 9.91 16.85 -16.21
CA VAL A 534 11.29 17.35 -16.24
C VAL A 534 12.34 16.33 -16.68
N ARG A 535 12.00 15.03 -16.69
CA ARG A 535 12.96 13.93 -16.89
C ARG A 535 13.83 14.12 -18.12
N HIS A 536 13.24 14.49 -19.25
CA HIS A 536 13.98 14.64 -20.51
C HIS A 536 15.01 15.79 -20.47
N HIS A 537 14.79 16.83 -19.66
CA HIS A 537 15.77 17.89 -19.43
C HIS A 537 16.95 17.40 -18.58
N ILE A 538 16.67 16.52 -17.61
CA ILE A 538 17.68 15.91 -16.74
C ILE A 538 18.52 14.90 -17.53
N ASP A 539 17.88 14.05 -18.32
CA ASP A 539 18.55 13.08 -19.19
C ASP A 539 19.50 13.81 -20.18
N TYR A 540 19.06 14.92 -20.79
CA TYR A 540 19.89 15.78 -21.63
C TYR A 540 21.09 16.39 -20.88
N TYR A 541 20.92 16.77 -19.61
CA TYR A 541 22.01 17.34 -18.80
C TYR A 541 23.07 16.29 -18.43
N HIS A 542 22.69 15.02 -18.31
CA HIS A 542 23.59 13.92 -18.01
C HIS A 542 24.23 13.28 -19.26
N GLU A 543 23.84 13.69 -20.47
CA GLU A 543 24.63 13.37 -21.67
C GLU A 543 26.01 14.04 -21.56
N PRO A 544 27.11 13.35 -21.92
CA PRO A 544 28.45 13.91 -21.82
C PRO A 544 28.61 15.12 -22.74
N LEU A 545 28.45 16.32 -22.18
CA LEU A 545 28.77 17.57 -22.85
C LEU A 545 30.31 17.66 -22.99
N GLU A 546 30.81 17.54 -24.22
CA GLU A 546 32.25 17.60 -24.55
C GLU A 546 32.90 18.98 -24.26
N LEU A 547 32.13 20.02 -23.93
CA LEU A 547 32.64 21.36 -23.63
C LEU A 547 32.51 21.70 -22.14
N GLU A 548 33.65 21.73 -21.45
CA GLU A 548 33.76 22.27 -20.10
C GLU A 548 33.60 23.79 -20.12
N THR A 549 32.42 24.28 -19.71
CA THR A 549 32.06 25.72 -19.67
C THR A 549 32.14 26.32 -18.26
N ARG A 550 32.72 25.61 -17.29
CA ARG A 550 32.77 26.02 -15.88
C ARG A 550 33.63 27.27 -15.69
N VAL A 551 33.10 28.25 -14.96
CA VAL A 551 33.82 29.45 -14.50
C VAL A 551 34.41 29.13 -13.13
N PHE A 552 35.71 29.37 -12.93
CA PHE A 552 36.40 29.11 -11.66
C PHE A 552 35.76 29.84 -10.48
N SER A 553 35.46 29.11 -9.41
CA SER A 553 34.98 29.67 -8.14
C SER A 553 36.11 30.44 -7.43
N PRO A 554 35.89 31.70 -7.00
CA PRO A 554 36.92 32.50 -6.30
C PRO A 554 37.37 31.91 -4.95
N THR A 555 36.62 30.93 -4.42
CA THR A 555 36.86 30.28 -3.13
C THR A 555 37.41 28.87 -3.24
N ALA A 556 37.64 28.35 -4.46
CA ALA A 556 38.25 27.05 -4.66
C ALA A 556 39.73 27.08 -4.25
N VAL A 557 40.12 26.23 -3.30
CA VAL A 557 41.53 26.02 -2.93
C VAL A 557 41.95 24.64 -3.43
N MET A 558 42.82 24.63 -4.43
CA MET A 558 43.41 23.40 -4.98
C MET A 558 44.63 23.01 -4.16
N VAL A 559 44.68 21.77 -3.65
CA VAL A 559 45.84 21.20 -2.95
C VAL A 559 46.44 20.09 -3.81
N GLY A 560 47.64 20.32 -4.39
CA GLY A 560 48.40 19.32 -5.17
C GLY A 560 49.31 19.93 -6.26
N GLU A 561 50.41 19.26 -6.60
CA GLU A 561 51.55 19.76 -7.42
C GLU A 561 51.27 20.08 -8.90
N ASN A 562 50.04 19.98 -9.39
CA ASN A 562 49.69 20.40 -10.75
C ASN A 562 49.08 21.80 -10.76
N GLN A 563 49.95 22.82 -10.61
CA GLN A 563 49.59 24.20 -10.96
C GLN A 563 49.39 24.30 -12.48
N ARG A 564 48.14 24.20 -12.96
CA ARG A 564 47.78 24.71 -14.29
C ARG A 564 47.48 26.19 -14.15
N GLU A 565 48.36 27.04 -14.68
CA GLU A 565 48.11 28.48 -14.74
C GLU A 565 46.81 28.77 -15.51
N PRO A 566 46.02 29.78 -15.08
CA PRO A 566 44.84 30.20 -15.81
C PRO A 566 45.22 30.65 -17.23
N PRO A 567 44.35 30.44 -18.23
CA PRO A 567 44.64 30.87 -19.59
C PRO A 567 44.88 32.38 -19.60
N LYS A 568 46.07 32.80 -20.06
CA LYS A 568 46.41 34.21 -20.25
C LYS A 568 45.36 34.83 -21.16
N THR A 569 44.60 35.78 -20.63
CA THR A 569 43.72 36.65 -21.41
C THR A 569 44.60 37.47 -22.35
N SER A 570 44.73 37.03 -23.60
CA SER A 570 45.26 37.87 -24.67
C SER A 570 44.29 39.05 -24.87
N PRO A 571 44.73 40.31 -24.73
CA PRO A 571 43.85 41.45 -24.95
C PRO A 571 43.44 41.45 -26.43
N GLN A 572 42.12 41.44 -26.65
CA GLN A 572 41.51 41.64 -27.96
C GLN A 572 42.14 42.85 -28.66
N GLY A 573 42.40 42.67 -29.96
CA GLY A 573 43.05 43.64 -30.82
C GLY A 573 42.46 45.04 -30.67
N SER A 574 43.33 45.98 -30.34
CA SER A 574 43.08 47.40 -30.51
C SER A 574 42.79 47.66 -32.00
N SER A 575 41.57 48.12 -32.26
CA SER A 575 41.20 48.79 -33.51
C SER A 575 42.14 49.98 -33.74
N LYS A 576 43.21 49.78 -34.51
CA LYS A 576 44.01 50.87 -35.07
C LYS A 576 43.17 51.58 -36.13
N ARG A 577 42.57 52.70 -35.76
CA ARG A 577 42.21 53.77 -36.71
C ARG A 577 43.46 54.15 -37.52
N LYS A 578 43.54 53.74 -38.78
CA LYS A 578 44.43 54.34 -39.76
C LYS A 578 43.87 55.72 -40.12
N ARG A 579 44.57 56.79 -39.70
CA ARG A 579 44.48 58.10 -40.32
C ARG A 579 45.05 57.99 -41.74
N ASN A 580 44.22 58.27 -42.74
CA ASN A 580 44.69 58.64 -44.07
C ASN A 580 45.07 60.11 -44.00
N ASP A 581 46.37 60.39 -43.96
CA ASP A 581 46.91 61.68 -44.35
C ASP A 581 47.23 61.59 -45.85
N SER A 582 46.38 62.22 -46.66
CA SER A 582 46.70 62.62 -48.03
C SER A 582 47.33 64.02 -47.97
N VAL A 583 48.52 64.14 -48.55
CA VAL A 583 49.32 65.36 -48.68
C VAL A 583 48.89 66.15 -49.93
N ASN A 584 48.73 67.46 -49.76
CA ASN A 584 48.83 68.61 -50.70
C ASN A 584 48.07 68.56 -52.05
N GLU A 585 47.05 69.42 -52.21
CA GLU A 585 47.13 70.80 -52.74
C GLU A 585 45.87 71.60 -52.36
#